data_AF-A0A7C4ZIE0-F1
#
_entry.id   AF-A0A7C4ZIE0-F1
#
_cell.length_a   1.000
_cell.length_b   1.000
_cell.length_c   1.000
_cell.angle_alpha   90.00
_cell.angle_beta   90.00
_cell.angle_gamma   90.00
#
_symmetry.space_group_name_H-M   'P 1'
#
loop_
_entity.id
_entity.type
_entity.pdbx_description
1 polymer ?
#
loop_
_entity_poly.entity_id
_entity_poly.type
_entity_poly.pdbx_seq_one_letter_code
_entity_poly.pdbx_strand_id
1 'polypeptide(L)'
;MARLLCCLAGLLLATLPGCAVEAGRQSAGPDRSIPIDMGHILHGRINRDGELVGLHHAPSAPKKMNYEGSDCDVEIQQTSPGGDEDVVTARIYLRDPRTKKIVAEKNSTLFPAAWKESQIEAAIREAYAQAVKNGDIEDNGRWSGRTRSGIRIDGYLSRDNKRIATAFPVYVRKRGGR
;
A
#
# COMPACT_ATOMS: atom_id res chain seq x y z
N MET A 1 -35.02 66.30 51.67
CA MET A 1 -35.55 66.76 50.37
C MET A 1 -34.37 67.00 49.43
N ALA A 2 -34.57 66.73 48.13
CA ALA A 2 -33.67 66.93 46.96
C ALA A 2 -32.45 65.96 46.87
N ARG A 3 -32.34 65.04 45.89
CA ARG A 3 -32.16 65.18 44.41
C ARG A 3 -30.89 66.00 44.09
N LEU A 4 -29.97 65.66 43.19
CA LEU A 4 -29.86 64.66 42.12
C LEU A 4 -28.40 64.71 41.57
N LEU A 5 -27.89 63.56 41.13
CA LEU A 5 -27.10 63.31 39.89
C LEU A 5 -25.68 63.91 39.62
N CYS A 6 -24.82 62.95 39.22
CA CYS A 6 -24.04 62.86 37.97
C CYS A 6 -22.53 63.20 37.89
N CYS A 7 -21.80 62.18 37.37
CA CYS A 7 -20.61 62.23 36.50
C CYS A 7 -19.26 62.57 37.17
N LEU A 8 -18.11 61.97 36.87
CA LEU A 8 -17.67 61.06 35.79
C LEU A 8 -16.38 60.39 36.31
N ALA A 9 -16.32 59.06 36.43
CA ALA A 9 -15.08 58.32 36.65
C ALA A 9 -14.65 57.73 35.31
N GLY A 10 -13.58 58.26 34.73
CA GLY A 10 -13.06 57.83 33.44
C GLY A 10 -11.56 57.58 33.52
N LEU A 11 -11.17 56.34 33.83
CA LEU A 11 -9.98 55.73 33.26
C LEU A 11 -10.04 54.21 33.46
N LEU A 12 -10.33 53.48 32.38
CA LEU A 12 -10.06 52.05 32.31
C LEU A 12 -9.48 51.75 30.92
N LEU A 13 -8.16 51.64 30.84
CA LEU A 13 -7.51 50.97 29.72
C LEU A 13 -7.84 49.47 29.84
N ALA A 14 -8.86 49.03 29.13
CA ALA A 14 -9.09 47.61 28.88
C ALA A 14 -8.31 47.22 27.63
N THR A 15 -7.17 46.56 27.83
CA THR A 15 -6.42 45.88 26.78
C THR A 15 -7.31 44.83 26.11
N LEU A 16 -7.47 44.93 24.79
CA LEU A 16 -8.11 43.89 23.99
C LEU A 16 -7.31 42.59 24.12
N PRO A 17 -7.89 41.46 24.54
CA PRO A 17 -7.29 40.18 24.25
C PRO A 17 -7.49 39.94 22.76
N GLY A 18 -6.38 40.03 22.02
CA GLY A 18 -6.34 39.57 20.64
C GLY A 18 -6.83 38.13 20.60
N CYS A 19 -7.87 37.88 19.80
CA CYS A 19 -8.16 36.54 19.34
C CYS A 19 -6.95 36.09 18.52
N ALA A 20 -5.99 35.45 19.20
CA ALA A 20 -4.98 34.66 18.54
C ALA A 20 -5.74 33.61 17.73
N VAL A 21 -5.73 33.77 16.40
CA VAL A 21 -6.07 32.68 15.51
C VAL A 21 -4.96 31.66 15.75
N GLU A 22 -5.25 30.61 16.51
CA GLU A 22 -4.41 29.42 16.46
C GLU A 22 -4.57 28.88 15.05
N ALA A 23 -3.63 29.25 14.18
CA ALA A 23 -3.36 28.52 12.97
C ALA A 23 -2.91 27.12 13.41
N GLY A 24 -3.89 26.25 13.61
CA GLY A 24 -3.66 24.83 13.78
C GLY A 24 -2.82 24.39 12.60
N ARG A 25 -1.54 24.11 12.86
CA ARG A 25 -0.72 23.29 11.98
C ARG A 25 -1.46 21.97 11.87
N GLN A 26 -2.25 21.81 10.81
CA GLN A 26 -2.63 20.50 10.33
C GLN A 26 -1.30 19.81 10.00
N SER A 27 -0.84 18.96 10.92
CA SER A 27 0.20 17.99 10.63
C SER A 27 -0.27 17.20 9.42
N ALA A 28 0.40 17.37 8.29
CA ALA A 28 0.16 16.59 7.09
C ALA A 28 0.20 15.12 7.50
N GLY A 29 -0.95 14.44 7.40
CA GLY A 29 -0.98 12.99 7.50
C GLY A 29 -0.09 12.36 6.42
N PRO A 30 0.22 11.06 6.50
CA PRO A 30 0.95 10.36 5.43
C PRO A 30 0.31 10.69 4.10
N ASP A 31 1.10 11.30 3.21
CA ASP A 31 0.58 11.83 1.98
C ASP A 31 0.04 10.67 1.13
N ARG A 32 -1.29 10.64 0.98
CA ARG A 32 -1.97 9.70 0.09
C ARG A 32 -1.53 9.89 -1.38
N SER A 33 -0.71 10.91 -1.68
CA SER A 33 -0.21 11.22 -3.01
C SER A 33 0.94 10.34 -3.50
N ILE A 34 1.63 9.56 -2.64
CA ILE A 34 2.78 8.79 -3.12
C ILE A 34 2.33 7.84 -4.25
N PRO A 35 2.95 7.90 -5.45
CA PRO A 35 2.61 7.00 -6.54
C PRO A 35 2.87 5.54 -6.17
N ILE A 36 2.10 4.64 -6.78
CA ILE A 36 2.20 3.20 -6.58
C ILE A 36 2.49 2.53 -7.92
N ASP A 37 3.48 1.65 -7.98
CA ASP A 37 3.78 0.84 -9.17
C ASP A 37 2.76 -0.29 -9.34
N MET A 38 1.50 0.04 -9.61
CA MET A 38 0.42 -0.94 -9.76
C MET A 38 0.71 -1.92 -10.91
N GLY A 39 1.33 -1.46 -12.00
CA GLY A 39 1.72 -2.32 -13.12
C GLY A 39 2.68 -3.43 -12.67
N HIS A 40 3.72 -3.08 -11.89
CA HIS A 40 4.61 -4.09 -11.31
C HIS A 40 3.89 -5.03 -10.34
N ILE A 41 3.13 -4.46 -9.41
CA ILE A 41 2.48 -5.21 -8.33
C ILE A 41 1.48 -6.21 -8.91
N LEU A 42 0.69 -5.81 -9.90
CA LEU A 42 -0.38 -6.63 -10.44
C LEU A 42 0.09 -7.54 -11.57
N HIS A 43 0.85 -7.01 -12.53
CA HIS A 43 1.18 -7.72 -13.77
C HIS A 43 2.55 -8.41 -13.71
N GLY A 44 3.44 -7.91 -12.85
CA GLY A 44 4.84 -8.33 -12.83
C GLY A 44 5.64 -7.87 -14.05
N ARG A 45 6.93 -8.19 -14.03
CA ARG A 45 7.87 -7.95 -15.14
C ARG A 45 9.09 -8.87 -15.01
N ILE A 46 9.87 -8.96 -16.08
CA ILE A 46 11.26 -9.43 -16.01
C ILE A 46 12.16 -8.24 -15.66
N ASN A 47 12.96 -8.38 -14.60
CA ASN A 47 13.93 -7.35 -14.23
C ASN A 47 15.20 -7.46 -15.10
N ARG A 48 16.13 -6.52 -14.93
CA ARG A 48 17.40 -6.50 -15.68
C ARG A 48 18.29 -7.74 -15.45
N ASP A 49 18.06 -8.44 -14.35
CA ASP A 49 18.81 -9.62 -13.93
C ASP A 49 18.15 -10.91 -14.47
N GLY A 50 17.10 -10.77 -15.29
CA GLY A 50 16.39 -11.91 -15.88
C GLY A 50 15.39 -12.58 -14.92
N GLU A 51 15.04 -11.94 -13.82
CA GLU A 51 14.14 -12.53 -12.82
C GLU A 51 12.70 -12.06 -13.01
N LEU A 52 11.75 -12.98 -12.83
CA LEU A 52 10.34 -12.64 -12.70
C LEU A 52 10.11 -11.96 -11.34
N VAL A 53 9.54 -10.76 -11.35
CA VAL A 53 9.29 -9.96 -10.14
C VAL A 53 7.89 -9.35 -10.16
N GLY A 54 7.34 -9.01 -8.98
CA GLY A 54 5.99 -8.47 -8.85
C GLY A 54 4.92 -9.57 -9.00
N LEU A 55 3.81 -9.29 -9.68
CA LEU A 55 2.72 -10.25 -9.90
C LEU A 55 2.18 -10.86 -8.60
N HIS A 56 1.35 -10.06 -7.94
CA HIS A 56 0.68 -10.35 -6.68
C HIS A 56 -0.84 -10.41 -6.85
N HIS A 57 -1.38 -10.43 -8.07
CA HIS A 57 -2.82 -10.59 -8.31
C HIS A 57 -3.07 -11.48 -9.53
N ALA A 58 -3.55 -12.71 -9.31
CA ALA A 58 -3.71 -13.68 -10.39
C ALA A 58 -4.69 -13.23 -11.50
N PRO A 59 -5.86 -12.64 -11.19
CA PRO A 59 -6.77 -12.15 -12.23
C PRO A 59 -6.20 -11.02 -13.11
N SER A 60 -5.29 -10.20 -12.59
CA SER A 60 -4.61 -9.15 -13.37
C SER A 60 -3.37 -9.67 -14.10
N ALA A 61 -2.99 -10.94 -13.93
CA ALA A 61 -1.79 -11.47 -14.55
C ALA A 61 -1.91 -11.45 -16.09
N PRO A 62 -0.87 -10.99 -16.81
CA PRO A 62 -0.86 -11.11 -18.25
C PRO A 62 -0.80 -12.59 -18.64
N LYS A 63 -1.40 -12.96 -19.78
CA LYS A 63 -1.34 -14.35 -20.28
C LYS A 63 0.05 -14.73 -20.80
N LYS A 64 0.81 -13.73 -21.24
CA LYS A 64 2.15 -13.88 -21.82
C LYS A 64 3.08 -12.81 -21.27
N MET A 65 4.36 -13.15 -21.14
CA MET A 65 5.42 -12.21 -20.77
C MET A 65 6.64 -12.47 -21.65
N ASN A 66 7.25 -11.39 -22.14
CA ASN A 66 8.47 -11.50 -22.92
C ASN A 66 9.66 -11.87 -22.01
N TYR A 67 10.38 -12.92 -22.38
CA TYR A 67 11.61 -13.36 -21.74
C TYR A 67 12.63 -13.63 -22.85
N GLU A 68 13.74 -12.89 -22.85
CA GLU A 68 14.82 -13.01 -23.85
C GLU A 68 14.30 -13.02 -25.31
N GLY A 69 13.34 -12.15 -25.62
CA GLY A 69 12.76 -12.03 -26.96
C GLY A 69 11.71 -13.08 -27.31
N SER A 70 11.33 -13.96 -26.37
CA SER A 70 10.28 -14.96 -26.56
C SER A 70 9.06 -14.67 -25.68
N ASP A 71 7.86 -14.72 -26.25
CA ASP A 71 6.61 -14.56 -25.50
C ASP A 71 6.22 -15.87 -24.78
N CYS A 72 6.58 -15.93 -23.50
CA CYS A 72 6.37 -17.10 -22.64
C CYS A 72 4.98 -17.08 -22.00
N ASP A 73 4.37 -18.26 -21.83
CA ASP A 73 3.08 -18.41 -21.16
C ASP A 73 3.26 -18.21 -19.65
N VAL A 74 2.36 -17.42 -19.05
CA VAL A 74 2.33 -17.20 -17.59
C VAL A 74 1.41 -18.22 -16.95
N GLU A 75 1.95 -19.05 -16.07
CA GLU A 75 1.19 -20.05 -15.30
C GLU A 75 1.27 -19.72 -13.81
N ILE A 76 0.12 -19.73 -13.12
CA ILE A 76 0.02 -19.47 -11.68
C ILE A 76 -0.58 -20.70 -11.01
N GLN A 77 0.16 -21.26 -10.07
CA GLN A 77 -0.27 -22.42 -9.28
C GLN A 77 -0.40 -21.99 -7.81
N GLN A 78 -1.62 -21.91 -7.30
CA GLN A 78 -1.85 -21.70 -5.87
C GLN A 78 -1.26 -22.87 -5.06
N THR A 79 -0.56 -22.54 -3.97
CA THR A 79 0.15 -23.51 -3.11
C THR A 79 -0.34 -23.54 -1.67
N SER A 80 -1.22 -22.62 -1.26
CA SER A 80 -1.90 -22.66 0.04
C SER A 80 -3.39 -22.95 -0.11
N PRO A 81 -4.07 -23.40 0.97
CA PRO A 81 -5.53 -23.33 1.05
C PRO A 81 -6.02 -21.88 1.01
N GLY A 82 -7.23 -21.67 0.51
CA GLY A 82 -7.90 -20.37 0.44
C GLY A 82 -8.77 -20.26 -0.81
N GLY A 83 -9.81 -19.43 -0.74
CA GLY A 83 -10.67 -19.08 -1.88
C GLY A 83 -10.39 -17.66 -2.39
N ASP A 84 -11.27 -17.15 -3.24
CA ASP A 84 -11.08 -15.87 -3.94
C ASP A 84 -11.03 -14.64 -3.01
N GLU A 85 -11.54 -14.75 -1.78
CA GLU A 85 -11.50 -13.68 -0.77
C GLU A 85 -10.25 -13.75 0.14
N ASP A 86 -9.43 -14.79 -0.01
CA ASP A 86 -8.27 -15.03 0.84
C ASP A 86 -6.98 -14.53 0.20
N VAL A 87 -6.06 -14.06 1.05
CA VAL A 87 -4.65 -14.01 0.67
C VAL A 87 -4.15 -15.44 0.57
N VAL A 88 -3.43 -15.77 -0.51
CA VAL A 88 -2.90 -17.11 -0.76
C VAL A 88 -1.43 -17.06 -1.16
N THR A 89 -0.73 -18.19 -1.05
CA THR A 89 0.60 -18.37 -1.67
C THR A 89 0.45 -19.04 -3.02
N ALA A 90 1.36 -18.75 -3.94
CA ALA A 90 1.41 -19.37 -5.25
C ALA A 90 2.86 -19.51 -5.76
N ARG A 91 3.09 -20.46 -6.66
CA ARG A 91 4.27 -20.51 -7.53
C ARG A 91 3.88 -20.04 -8.91
N ILE A 92 4.70 -19.19 -9.51
CA ILE A 92 4.47 -18.60 -10.82
C ILE A 92 5.57 -19.03 -11.75
N TYR A 93 5.21 -19.43 -12.97
CA TYR A 93 6.11 -19.92 -13.98
C TYR A 93 5.96 -19.11 -15.27
N LEU A 94 7.08 -18.87 -15.93
CA LEU A 94 7.10 -18.55 -17.36
C LEU A 94 7.52 -19.81 -18.12
N ARG A 95 6.66 -20.25 -19.05
CA ARG A 95 6.93 -21.42 -19.88
C ARG A 95 7.13 -21.00 -21.34
N ASP A 96 8.24 -21.41 -21.93
CA ASP A 96 8.44 -21.23 -23.38
C ASP A 96 7.40 -22.11 -24.11
N PRO A 97 6.49 -21.53 -24.92
CA PRO A 97 5.43 -22.27 -25.57
C PRO A 97 5.95 -23.30 -26.59
N ARG A 98 7.17 -23.12 -27.12
CA ARG A 98 7.78 -23.99 -28.12
C ARG A 98 8.45 -25.19 -27.48
N THR A 99 9.24 -24.96 -26.43
CA THR A 99 10.04 -26.02 -25.78
C THR A 99 9.35 -26.63 -24.57
N LYS A 100 8.29 -26.00 -24.07
CA LYS A 100 7.56 -26.32 -22.83
C LYS A 100 8.42 -26.26 -21.56
N LYS A 101 9.65 -25.74 -21.64
CA LYS A 101 10.54 -25.56 -20.49
C LYS A 101 10.11 -24.35 -19.65
N ILE A 102 10.27 -24.45 -18.34
CA ILE A 102 10.19 -23.30 -17.43
C ILE A 102 11.47 -22.49 -17.63
N VAL A 103 11.34 -21.22 -17.99
CA VAL A 103 12.48 -20.31 -18.23
C VAL A 103 12.67 -19.31 -17.09
N ALA A 104 11.61 -19.04 -16.32
CA ALA A 104 11.68 -18.26 -15.09
C ALA A 104 10.59 -18.73 -14.13
N GLU A 105 10.83 -18.60 -12.83
CA GLU A 105 9.82 -18.90 -11.82
C GLU A 105 10.04 -18.10 -10.53
N LYS A 106 8.98 -17.99 -9.74
CA LYS A 106 9.07 -17.41 -8.39
C LYS A 106 7.98 -17.95 -7.47
N ASN A 107 8.23 -17.83 -6.16
CA ASN A 107 7.16 -17.89 -5.16
C ASN A 107 6.53 -16.50 -5.00
N SER A 108 5.22 -16.47 -4.71
CA SER A 108 4.45 -15.25 -4.50
C SER A 108 3.44 -15.43 -3.38
N THR A 109 3.08 -14.32 -2.76
CA THR A 109 1.79 -14.15 -2.10
C THR A 109 0.88 -13.34 -3.00
N LEU A 110 -0.40 -13.72 -3.07
CA LEU A 110 -1.39 -13.10 -3.94
C LEU A 110 -2.46 -12.41 -3.10
N PHE A 111 -2.88 -11.23 -3.56
CA PHE A 111 -4.08 -10.56 -3.11
C PHE A 111 -5.31 -11.44 -3.42
N PRO A 112 -6.41 -11.26 -2.67
CA PRO A 112 -7.67 -11.95 -2.97
C PRO A 112 -8.05 -11.80 -4.44
N ALA A 113 -8.32 -12.91 -5.12
CA ALA A 113 -8.68 -12.91 -6.53
C ALA A 113 -10.02 -12.21 -6.82
N ALA A 114 -10.89 -12.08 -5.83
CA ALA A 114 -12.14 -11.32 -5.96
C ALA A 114 -11.93 -9.80 -5.99
N TRP A 115 -10.75 -9.32 -5.60
CA TRP A 115 -10.49 -7.88 -5.51
C TRP A 115 -10.23 -7.25 -6.88
N LYS A 116 -10.86 -6.11 -7.10
CA LYS A 116 -10.53 -5.22 -8.22
C LYS A 116 -9.23 -4.48 -7.93
N GLU A 117 -8.56 -4.02 -8.98
CA GLU A 117 -7.31 -3.25 -8.87
C GLU A 117 -7.44 -2.04 -7.94
N SER A 118 -8.59 -1.34 -7.97
CA SER A 118 -8.87 -0.21 -7.09
C SER A 118 -9.00 -0.60 -5.61
N GLN A 119 -9.47 -1.82 -5.30
CA GLN A 119 -9.52 -2.32 -3.92
C GLN A 119 -8.11 -2.67 -3.43
N ILE A 120 -7.28 -3.25 -4.29
CA ILE A 120 -5.87 -3.53 -4.00
C ILE A 120 -5.12 -2.21 -3.75
N GLU A 121 -5.29 -1.22 -4.62
CA GLU A 121 -4.67 0.10 -4.45
C GLU A 121 -5.10 0.76 -3.12
N ALA A 122 -6.40 0.75 -2.82
CA ALA A 122 -6.91 1.29 -1.56
C ALA A 122 -6.35 0.57 -0.33
N ALA A 123 -6.22 -0.76 -0.38
CA ALA A 123 -5.65 -1.57 0.70
C ALA A 123 -4.15 -1.26 0.89
N ILE A 124 -3.39 -1.11 -0.19
CA ILE A 124 -1.97 -0.71 -0.13
C ILE A 124 -1.83 0.68 0.49
N ARG A 125 -2.64 1.66 0.05
CA ARG A 125 -2.63 3.03 0.61
C ARG A 125 -2.96 3.03 2.10
N GLU A 126 -3.94 2.22 2.51
CA GLU A 126 -4.33 2.08 3.90
C GLU A 126 -3.21 1.48 4.76
N ALA A 127 -2.64 0.35 4.33
CA ALA A 127 -1.55 -0.31 5.05
C ALA A 127 -0.31 0.58 5.13
N TYR A 128 0.06 1.25 4.03
CA TYR A 128 1.19 2.17 4.03
C TYR A 128 0.96 3.37 4.96
N ALA A 129 -0.23 3.97 4.94
CA ALA A 129 -0.55 5.07 5.86
C ALA A 129 -0.46 4.64 7.33
N GLN A 130 -0.86 3.41 7.64
CA GLN A 130 -0.70 2.83 8.96
C GLN A 130 0.78 2.62 9.32
N ALA A 131 1.60 2.12 8.38
CA ALA A 131 3.04 1.95 8.59
C ALA A 131 3.73 3.29 8.88
N VAL A 132 3.42 4.34 8.11
CA VAL A 132 3.94 5.70 8.37
C VAL A 132 3.54 6.18 9.77
N LYS A 133 2.26 6.03 10.14
CA LYS A 133 1.75 6.47 11.45
C LYS A 133 2.48 5.79 12.62
N ASN A 134 2.87 4.54 12.44
CA ASN A 134 3.54 3.75 13.46
C ASN A 134 5.07 3.91 13.48
N GLY A 135 5.66 4.52 12.44
CA GLY A 135 7.11 4.50 12.24
C GLY A 135 7.63 3.14 11.75
N ASP A 136 6.79 2.31 11.11
CA ASP A 136 7.14 0.99 10.57
C ASP A 136 7.76 1.10 9.15
N ILE A 137 8.56 2.15 8.91
CA ILE A 137 9.35 2.34 7.69
C ILE A 137 10.82 2.25 8.06
N GLU A 138 11.49 1.23 7.53
CA GLU A 138 12.93 0.99 7.72
C GLU A 138 13.76 1.92 6.81
N ASP A 139 15.02 2.17 7.19
CA ASP A 139 15.95 3.02 6.42
C ASP A 139 16.21 2.52 5.00
N ASN A 140 16.06 1.21 4.76
CA ASN A 140 16.17 0.59 3.44
C ASN A 140 14.91 0.77 2.56
N GLY A 141 13.91 1.52 3.04
CA GLY A 141 12.64 1.76 2.36
C GLY A 141 11.62 0.63 2.52
N ARG A 142 11.91 -0.42 3.28
CA ARG A 142 10.95 -1.47 3.62
C ARG A 142 9.89 -0.92 4.55
N TRP A 143 8.65 -1.35 4.35
CA TRP A 143 7.55 -1.03 5.25
C TRP A 143 6.61 -2.22 5.42
N SER A 144 5.91 -2.24 6.55
CA SER A 144 4.90 -3.25 6.86
C SER A 144 3.73 -2.57 7.54
N GLY A 145 2.52 -2.77 7.02
CA GLY A 145 1.32 -2.24 7.62
C GLY A 145 0.12 -3.17 7.51
N ARG A 146 -1.02 -2.75 8.06
CA ARG A 146 -2.26 -3.53 8.05
C ARG A 146 -3.44 -2.71 7.54
N THR A 147 -4.29 -3.35 6.76
CA THR A 147 -5.61 -2.83 6.39
C THR A 147 -6.53 -2.81 7.61
N ARG A 148 -7.65 -2.07 7.54
CA ARG A 148 -8.72 -2.12 8.56
C ARG A 148 -9.31 -3.52 8.72
N SER A 149 -9.32 -4.32 7.66
CA SER A 149 -9.75 -5.72 7.67
C SER A 149 -8.71 -6.68 8.26
N GLY A 150 -7.52 -6.18 8.65
CA GLY A 150 -6.47 -6.96 9.31
C GLY A 150 -5.48 -7.65 8.37
N ILE A 151 -5.62 -7.50 7.05
CA ILE A 151 -4.66 -8.02 6.07
C ILE A 151 -3.36 -7.26 6.23
N ARG A 152 -2.27 -7.99 6.49
CA ARG A 152 -0.92 -7.42 6.50
C ARG A 152 -0.42 -7.27 5.07
N ILE A 153 0.15 -6.12 4.77
CA ILE A 153 0.81 -5.82 3.50
C ILE A 153 2.22 -5.34 3.82
N ASP A 154 3.20 -6.00 3.21
CA ASP A 154 4.59 -5.58 3.24
C ASP A 154 4.93 -4.94 1.88
N GLY A 155 5.93 -4.07 1.85
CA GLY A 155 6.37 -3.45 0.60
C GLY A 155 7.72 -2.78 0.71
N TYR A 156 8.15 -2.21 -0.41
CA TYR A 156 9.36 -1.38 -0.50
C TYR A 156 9.06 -0.09 -1.24
N LEU A 157 9.66 0.99 -0.77
CA LEU A 157 9.74 2.25 -1.50
C LEU A 157 10.79 2.16 -2.61
N SER A 158 10.69 3.06 -3.60
CA SER A 158 11.79 3.33 -4.52
C SER A 158 13.00 3.87 -3.77
N ARG A 159 14.19 3.78 -4.39
CA ARG A 159 15.46 4.20 -3.76
C ARG A 159 15.47 5.67 -3.28
N ASP A 160 14.65 6.52 -3.88
CA ASP A 160 14.49 7.93 -3.52
C ASP A 160 13.32 8.18 -2.53
N ASN A 161 12.67 7.12 -2.06
CA ASN A 161 11.50 7.11 -1.18
C ASN A 161 10.27 7.86 -1.73
N LYS A 162 10.18 8.08 -3.04
CA LYS A 162 9.10 8.86 -3.67
C LYS A 162 7.99 8.02 -4.30
N ARG A 163 8.09 6.70 -4.27
CA ARG A 163 7.10 5.78 -4.87
C ARG A 163 7.03 4.49 -4.07
N ILE A 164 5.86 3.90 -3.92
CA ILE A 164 5.74 2.50 -3.49
C ILE A 164 6.14 1.64 -4.70
N ALA A 165 7.35 1.09 -4.65
CA ALA A 165 7.93 0.33 -5.75
C ALA A 165 7.36 -1.08 -5.84
N THR A 166 6.97 -1.67 -4.70
CA THR A 166 6.25 -2.94 -4.63
C THR A 166 5.45 -3.03 -3.33
N ALA A 167 4.38 -3.81 -3.34
CA ALA A 167 3.58 -4.17 -2.18
C ALA A 167 2.95 -5.54 -2.40
N PHE A 168 2.89 -6.35 -1.36
CA PHE A 168 2.35 -7.70 -1.42
C PHE A 168 1.67 -8.08 -0.11
N PRO A 169 0.58 -8.85 -0.15
CA PRO A 169 -0.08 -9.27 1.07
C PRO A 169 0.75 -10.36 1.75
N VAL A 170 0.70 -10.44 3.07
CA VAL A 170 1.39 -11.49 3.82
C VAL A 170 0.40 -12.60 4.15
N TYR A 171 0.66 -13.80 3.63
CA TYR A 171 -0.14 -14.98 3.93
C TYR A 171 -0.02 -15.35 5.41
N VAL A 172 -1.16 -15.50 6.08
CA VAL A 172 -1.24 -16.01 7.45
C VAL A 172 -2.09 -17.27 7.41
N ARG A 173 -1.48 -18.42 7.73
CA ARG A 173 -2.21 -19.68 7.84
C ARG A 173 -3.26 -19.54 8.94
N LYS A 174 -4.55 -19.59 8.57
CA LYS A 174 -5.65 -19.70 9.54
C LYS A 174 -5.39 -20.98 10.33
N ARG A 175 -5.14 -20.86 11.65
CA ARG A 175 -5.12 -22.03 12.53
C ARG A 175 -6.54 -22.61 12.49
N GLY A 176 -6.68 -23.87 12.10
CA GLY A 176 -7.96 -24.55 12.15
C GLY A 176 -8.59 -24.33 13.53
N GLY A 177 -9.82 -23.82 13.56
CA GLY A 177 -10.57 -23.70 14.80
C GLY A 177 -10.58 -25.05 15.49
N ARG A 178 -10.21 -25.06 16.77
CA ARG A 178 -10.49 -26.21 17.64
C ARG A 178 -11.98 -26.26 17.91
#